data_AF-A0A267TI59-F1
#
_entry.id   AF-A0A267TI59-F1
#
_cell.length_a   1.000
_cell.length_b   1.000
_cell.length_c   1.000
_cell.angle_alpha   90.00
_cell.angle_beta   90.00
_cell.angle_gamma   90.00
#
_symmetry.space_group_name_H-M   'P 1'
#
loop_
_entity.id
_entity.type
_entity.pdbx_description
1 polymer ?
#
loop_
_entity_poly.entity_id
_entity_poly.type
_entity_poly.pdbx_seq_one_letter_code
_entity_poly.pdbx_strand_id
1 'polypeptide(L)'
;MPVIEIAGGTLDEAIDIFTLLNKEGKPITPDWILSAKTYTDNFRLGDKIDDVLEQIEKYNFIDKKPREVAVRDLVFRSIQSSFGDLYLDNKKTDIISLSKKENFQSQIEITVKSIEHVAKFLFEELLIVDNKLLPANIQFIFLVEFFNHVQQPSKNQIEKLKEWFWITTYSNYFSIFSPSKRKTAFQHFQKFIKDENIHPVYNDNPNQKFIVPTLSEKINLTSVRSKAHILFLLNSSNNFNPIEADYIEGYKIFKLLPESHIDSSTSDSANMVVCLHKVSDNVFVDGGKRTNGLSHLLLKKNQNKYEEYFITDDMRFSFENGHFNQILSARLELINRKEREFVEKLGLIYEEKPKS
;
A
#
# COMPACT_ATOMS: atom_id res chain seq x y z
N MET A 1 15.18 -22.56 -34.15
CA MET A 1 14.48 -21.27 -34.02
C MET A 1 14.69 -20.50 -35.32
N PRO A 2 13.65 -19.92 -35.94
CA PRO A 2 13.85 -19.03 -37.08
C PRO A 2 14.58 -17.78 -36.58
N VAL A 3 15.66 -17.42 -37.26
CA VAL A 3 16.36 -16.14 -37.05
C VAL A 3 15.97 -15.27 -38.23
N ILE A 4 15.34 -14.14 -37.94
CA ILE A 4 14.99 -13.12 -38.94
C ILE A 4 15.98 -11.98 -38.76
N GLU A 5 16.89 -11.83 -39.72
CA GLU A 5 17.79 -10.68 -39.79
C GLU A 5 17.14 -9.59 -40.64
N ILE A 6 16.93 -8.42 -40.05
CA ILE A 6 16.44 -7.23 -40.74
C ILE A 6 17.61 -6.26 -40.81
N ALA A 7 18.07 -5.96 -42.03
CA ALA A 7 19.18 -5.07 -42.28
C ALA A 7 18.69 -3.73 -42.84
N GLY A 8 19.08 -2.64 -42.18
CA GLY A 8 18.63 -1.28 -42.51
C GLY A 8 17.46 -0.81 -41.65
N GLY A 9 17.32 0.51 -41.53
CA GLY A 9 16.28 1.18 -40.74
C GLY A 9 16.84 1.94 -39.53
N THR A 10 16.02 2.83 -38.99
CA THR A 10 16.29 3.55 -37.74
C THR A 10 15.95 2.67 -36.53
N LEU A 11 16.49 3.02 -35.35
CA LEU A 11 16.13 2.35 -34.10
C LEU A 11 14.61 2.37 -33.85
N ASP A 12 13.93 3.43 -34.27
CA ASP A 12 12.48 3.57 -34.17
C ASP A 12 11.75 2.51 -35.00
N GLU A 13 12.18 2.31 -36.26
CA GLU A 13 11.60 1.30 -37.15
C GLU A 13 11.85 -0.13 -36.64
N ALA A 14 13.05 -0.39 -36.11
CA ALA A 14 13.37 -1.69 -35.51
C ALA A 14 12.45 -2.00 -34.32
N ILE A 15 12.16 -1.00 -33.49
CA ILE A 15 11.28 -1.14 -32.33
C ILE A 15 9.82 -1.33 -32.73
N ASP A 16 9.34 -0.62 -33.75
CA ASP A 16 7.99 -0.78 -34.27
C ASP A 16 7.78 -2.19 -34.85
N ILE A 17 8.77 -2.70 -35.59
CA ILE A 17 8.77 -4.08 -36.10
C ILE A 17 8.77 -5.09 -34.95
N PHE A 18 9.62 -4.89 -33.93
CA PHE A 18 9.69 -5.79 -32.76
C PHE A 18 8.37 -5.79 -31.97
N THR A 19 7.73 -4.63 -31.84
CA THR A 19 6.44 -4.47 -31.15
C THR A 19 5.31 -5.14 -31.94
N LEU A 20 5.32 -5.01 -33.28
CA LEU A 20 4.33 -5.65 -34.15
C LEU A 20 4.46 -7.18 -34.12
N LEU A 21 5.68 -7.71 -34.16
CA LEU A 21 5.96 -9.15 -34.10
C LEU A 21 5.56 -9.78 -32.76
N ASN A 22 5.69 -9.03 -31.65
CA ASN A 22 5.38 -9.53 -30.31
C ASN A 22 3.93 -9.29 -29.86
N LYS A 23 3.03 -8.84 -30.75
CA LYS A 23 1.60 -8.66 -30.44
C LYS A 23 0.86 -9.98 -30.14
N GLU A 24 1.30 -11.11 -30.70
CA GLU A 24 0.73 -12.44 -30.44
C GLU A 24 1.58 -13.29 -29.47
N GLY A 25 2.75 -12.79 -29.05
CA GLY A 25 3.71 -13.46 -28.15
C GLY A 25 3.69 -12.93 -26.71
N LYS A 26 4.82 -13.03 -25.99
CA LYS A 26 4.98 -12.38 -24.66
C LYS A 26 4.98 -10.86 -24.89
N PRO A 27 4.01 -10.11 -24.35
CA PRO A 27 3.91 -8.67 -24.60
C PRO A 27 5.16 -7.97 -24.08
N ILE A 28 5.82 -7.20 -24.94
CA ILE A 28 6.90 -6.30 -24.55
C ILE A 28 6.26 -5.21 -23.69
N THR A 29 6.78 -5.00 -22.48
CA THR A 29 6.28 -3.92 -21.63
C THR A 29 6.77 -2.57 -22.16
N PRO A 30 5.99 -1.47 -22.01
CA PRO A 30 6.37 -0.15 -22.53
C PRO A 30 7.75 0.33 -22.08
N ASP A 31 8.19 -0.05 -20.89
CA ASP A 31 9.53 0.26 -20.38
C ASP A 31 10.65 -0.48 -21.13
N TRP A 32 10.42 -1.67 -21.70
CA TRP A 32 11.40 -2.39 -22.52
C TRP A 32 11.59 -1.70 -23.88
N ILE A 33 10.47 -1.32 -24.51
CA ILE A 33 10.47 -0.49 -25.74
C ILE A 33 11.26 0.79 -25.49
N LEU A 34 11.05 1.41 -24.33
CA LEU A 34 11.71 2.66 -23.97
C LEU A 34 13.14 2.52 -23.47
N SER A 35 13.50 1.41 -22.84
CA SER A 35 14.89 1.10 -22.50
C SER A 35 15.73 0.93 -23.76
N ALA A 36 15.14 0.38 -24.82
CA ALA A 36 15.77 0.36 -26.14
C ALA A 36 15.91 1.77 -26.72
N LYS A 37 14.89 2.64 -26.63
CA LYS A 37 14.95 4.02 -27.18
C LYS A 37 15.82 4.99 -26.39
N THR A 38 15.94 4.80 -25.07
CA THR A 38 16.75 5.65 -24.18
C THR A 38 18.19 5.17 -24.06
N TYR A 39 18.55 4.13 -24.82
CA TYR A 39 19.89 3.59 -24.87
C TYR A 39 20.88 4.66 -25.34
N THR A 40 21.78 5.03 -24.44
CA THR A 40 23.03 5.71 -24.76
C THR A 40 24.15 4.86 -24.15
N ASP A 41 25.39 5.03 -24.61
CA ASP A 41 26.53 4.23 -24.12
C ASP A 41 26.69 4.26 -22.59
N ASN A 42 26.14 5.27 -21.90
CA ASN A 42 26.30 5.49 -20.47
C ASN A 42 24.99 5.42 -19.64
N PHE A 43 23.82 5.20 -20.26
CA PHE A 43 22.54 5.22 -19.52
C PHE A 43 21.49 4.27 -20.11
N ARG A 44 20.88 3.46 -19.25
CA ARG A 44 19.79 2.52 -19.59
C ARG A 44 18.70 2.58 -18.53
N LEU A 45 17.49 3.01 -18.93
CA LEU A 45 16.36 3.14 -18.02
C LEU A 45 15.94 1.78 -17.42
N GLY A 46 15.97 0.71 -18.22
CA GLY A 46 15.62 -0.65 -17.78
C GLY A 46 16.48 -1.11 -16.62
N ASP A 47 17.80 -0.99 -16.76
CA ASP A 47 18.75 -1.33 -15.70
C ASP A 47 18.48 -0.52 -14.41
N LYS A 48 18.17 0.78 -14.52
CA LYS A 48 17.78 1.59 -13.34
C LYS A 48 16.49 1.13 -12.66
N ILE A 49 15.53 0.63 -13.44
CA ILE A 49 14.29 0.06 -12.90
C ILE A 49 14.58 -1.29 -12.25
N ASP A 50 15.44 -2.13 -12.84
CA ASP A 50 15.84 -3.42 -12.28
C ASP A 50 16.58 -3.22 -10.95
N ASP A 51 17.55 -2.30 -10.92
CA ASP A 51 18.32 -1.95 -9.72
C ASP A 51 17.41 -1.50 -8.56
N VAL A 52 16.42 -0.63 -8.83
CA VAL A 52 15.53 -0.15 -7.76
C VAL A 52 14.56 -1.22 -7.30
N LEU A 53 14.14 -2.10 -8.20
CA LEU A 53 13.31 -3.25 -7.85
C LEU A 53 14.07 -4.15 -6.86
N GLU A 54 15.32 -4.50 -7.15
CA GLU A 54 16.16 -5.27 -6.21
C GLU A 54 16.30 -4.56 -4.85
N GLN A 55 16.49 -3.24 -4.84
CA GLN A 55 16.62 -2.47 -3.60
C GLN A 55 15.35 -2.48 -2.73
N ILE A 56 14.16 -2.48 -3.33
CA ILE A 56 12.89 -2.48 -2.59
C ILE A 56 12.38 -3.89 -2.27
N GLU A 57 13.03 -4.96 -2.75
CA GLU A 57 12.66 -6.34 -2.42
C GLU A 57 12.71 -6.58 -0.91
N LYS A 58 13.69 -6.00 -0.20
CA LYS A 58 13.82 -6.10 1.27
C LYS A 58 12.63 -5.57 2.06
N TYR A 59 11.77 -4.75 1.44
CA TYR A 59 10.53 -4.24 2.04
C TYR A 59 9.29 -5.04 1.63
N ASN A 60 9.46 -6.24 1.04
CA ASN A 60 8.39 -7.08 0.51
C ASN A 60 7.52 -6.38 -0.56
N PHE A 61 8.09 -5.42 -1.28
CA PHE A 61 7.38 -4.75 -2.37
C PHE A 61 7.39 -5.56 -3.68
N ILE A 62 8.21 -6.60 -3.79
CA ILE A 62 8.30 -7.49 -4.95
C ILE A 62 7.83 -8.90 -4.57
N ASP A 63 7.06 -9.52 -5.47
CA ASP A 63 6.63 -10.91 -5.32
C ASP A 63 7.22 -11.78 -6.43
N LYS A 64 7.53 -13.04 -6.12
CA LYS A 64 8.27 -13.96 -7.00
C LYS A 64 7.46 -14.56 -8.16
N LYS A 65 6.22 -14.11 -8.42
CA LYS A 65 5.38 -14.33 -9.65
C LYS A 65 3.91 -13.91 -9.43
N PRO A 66 3.16 -13.38 -10.42
CA PRO A 66 3.54 -12.52 -11.54
C PRO A 66 3.43 -11.02 -11.17
N ARG A 67 3.58 -10.66 -9.89
CA ARG A 67 3.36 -9.27 -9.42
C ARG A 67 4.54 -8.34 -9.68
N GLU A 68 5.69 -8.87 -10.08
CA GLU A 68 6.81 -8.09 -10.59
C GLU A 68 6.36 -7.08 -11.67
N VAL A 69 5.47 -7.50 -12.58
CA VAL A 69 4.95 -6.63 -13.65
C VAL A 69 4.18 -5.42 -13.10
N ALA A 70 3.38 -5.61 -12.06
CA ALA A 70 2.57 -4.52 -11.47
C ALA A 70 3.43 -3.52 -10.69
N VAL A 71 4.46 -4.01 -10.00
CA VAL A 71 5.39 -3.16 -9.23
C VAL A 71 6.32 -2.41 -10.18
N ARG A 72 6.77 -3.07 -11.26
CA ARG A 72 7.54 -2.44 -12.34
C ARG A 72 6.75 -1.32 -13.01
N ASP A 73 5.48 -1.55 -13.35
CA ASP A 73 4.58 -0.51 -13.88
C ASP A 73 4.38 0.64 -12.88
N LEU A 74 4.33 0.36 -11.58
CA LEU A 74 4.27 1.38 -10.55
C LEU A 74 5.55 2.24 -10.49
N VAL A 75 6.74 1.60 -10.51
CA VAL A 75 8.04 2.29 -10.59
C VAL A 75 8.10 3.16 -11.84
N PHE A 76 7.73 2.61 -13.00
CA PHE A 76 7.73 3.33 -14.27
C PHE A 76 6.79 4.55 -14.25
N ARG A 77 5.57 4.42 -13.72
CA ARG A 77 4.63 5.55 -13.56
C ARG A 77 5.11 6.60 -12.57
N SER A 78 5.91 6.20 -11.57
CA SER A 78 6.55 7.12 -10.65
C SER A 78 7.61 7.96 -11.37
N ILE A 79 8.41 7.34 -12.25
CA ILE A 79 9.38 8.03 -13.12
C ILE A 79 8.66 8.96 -14.12
N GLN A 80 7.56 8.52 -14.73
CA GLN A 80 6.78 9.39 -15.60
C GLN A 80 6.25 10.63 -14.85
N SER A 81 5.85 10.45 -13.58
CA SER A 81 5.27 11.52 -12.77
C SER A 81 6.31 12.46 -12.16
N SER A 82 7.57 12.05 -12.06
CA SER A 82 8.65 12.83 -11.44
C SER A 82 9.05 14.09 -12.22
N PHE A 83 8.48 14.30 -13.40
CA PHE A 83 8.73 15.48 -14.23
C PHE A 83 7.66 16.57 -14.07
N GLY A 84 6.83 16.47 -13.01
CA GLY A 84 5.93 17.52 -12.54
C GLY A 84 4.45 17.31 -12.87
N ASP A 85 4.10 16.45 -13.82
CA ASP A 85 2.72 16.10 -14.15
C ASP A 85 2.43 14.64 -13.80
N LEU A 86 1.24 14.33 -13.29
CA LEU A 86 0.85 12.95 -12.96
C LEU A 86 0.74 12.08 -14.24
N TYR A 87 1.19 10.82 -14.19
CA TYR A 87 1.22 9.85 -15.31
C TYR A 87 -0.10 9.68 -16.11
N LEU A 88 -1.23 10.13 -15.56
CA LEU A 88 -2.53 10.18 -16.23
C LEU A 88 -2.58 11.23 -17.36
N ASP A 89 -1.54 12.05 -17.54
CA ASP A 89 -1.39 12.98 -18.66
C ASP A 89 -0.44 12.44 -19.73
N ASN A 90 -0.90 11.42 -20.47
CA ASN A 90 -0.08 10.69 -21.45
C ASN A 90 0.71 11.59 -22.42
N LYS A 91 0.23 12.80 -22.74
CA LYS A 91 0.97 13.73 -23.61
C LYS A 91 2.15 14.39 -22.90
N LYS A 92 1.96 14.80 -21.65
CA LYS A 92 3.00 15.48 -20.85
C LYS A 92 3.96 14.51 -20.19
N THR A 93 3.50 13.29 -19.89
CA THR A 93 4.27 12.24 -19.23
C THR A 93 4.72 11.16 -20.22
N ASP A 94 4.68 11.46 -21.52
CA ASP A 94 5.29 10.62 -22.54
C ASP A 94 6.80 10.58 -22.32
N ILE A 95 7.29 9.39 -22.01
CA ILE A 95 8.66 9.20 -21.55
C ILE A 95 9.70 9.38 -22.68
N ILE A 96 9.31 9.23 -23.95
CA ILE A 96 10.17 9.57 -25.11
C ILE A 96 10.36 11.08 -25.21
N SER A 97 9.31 11.85 -24.95
CA SER A 97 9.39 13.31 -24.89
C SER A 97 10.19 13.77 -23.67
N LEU A 98 10.02 13.10 -22.52
CA LEU A 98 10.78 13.38 -21.31
C LEU A 98 12.27 13.05 -21.48
N SER A 99 12.64 12.00 -22.22
CA SER A 99 14.04 11.60 -22.43
C SER A 99 14.88 12.61 -23.20
N LYS A 100 14.23 13.59 -23.84
CA LYS A 100 14.88 14.71 -24.54
C LYS A 100 15.21 15.89 -23.61
N LYS A 101 14.73 15.87 -22.36
CA LYS A 101 15.04 16.93 -21.39
C LYS A 101 16.48 16.80 -20.89
N GLU A 102 17.17 17.93 -20.74
CA GLU A 102 18.55 17.97 -20.25
C GLU A 102 18.72 17.32 -18.87
N ASN A 103 17.71 17.41 -18.00
CA ASN A 103 17.73 16.85 -16.66
C ASN A 103 17.20 15.41 -16.57
N PHE A 104 17.01 14.69 -17.68
CA PHE A 104 16.37 13.38 -17.67
C PHE A 104 17.09 12.35 -16.80
N GLN A 105 18.41 12.19 -16.99
CA GLN A 105 19.19 11.19 -16.25
C GLN A 105 19.26 11.54 -14.76
N SER A 106 19.56 12.79 -14.41
CA SER A 106 19.65 13.23 -13.02
C SER A 106 18.30 13.12 -12.30
N GLN A 107 17.18 13.42 -12.97
CA GLN A 107 15.85 13.23 -12.40
C GLN A 107 15.53 11.75 -12.12
N ILE A 108 15.94 10.84 -13.01
CA ILE A 108 15.76 9.40 -12.80
C ILE A 108 16.57 8.91 -11.60
N GLU A 109 17.82 9.36 -11.46
CA GLU A 109 18.65 9.00 -10.31
C GLU A 109 18.05 9.47 -8.97
N ILE A 110 17.49 10.68 -8.95
CA ILE A 110 16.74 11.19 -7.78
C ILE A 110 15.51 10.33 -7.51
N THR A 111 14.78 9.97 -8.57
CA THR A 111 13.51 9.25 -8.46
C THR A 111 13.70 7.82 -7.99
N VAL A 112 14.73 7.13 -8.47
CA VAL A 112 15.11 5.78 -8.02
C VAL A 112 15.41 5.77 -6.52
N LYS A 113 16.21 6.72 -6.02
CA LYS A 113 16.47 6.85 -4.58
C LYS A 113 15.19 7.16 -3.79
N SER A 114 14.33 8.00 -4.35
CA SER A 114 13.05 8.37 -3.73
C SER A 114 12.09 7.18 -3.62
N ILE A 115 12.08 6.29 -4.60
CA ILE A 115 11.31 5.04 -4.56
C ILE A 115 11.75 4.15 -3.39
N GLU A 116 13.06 4.03 -3.13
CA GLU A 116 13.56 3.31 -1.94
C GLU A 116 13.08 3.97 -0.64
N HIS A 117 13.18 5.31 -0.53
CA HIS A 117 12.69 6.04 0.63
C HIS A 117 11.18 5.85 0.85
N VAL A 118 10.38 5.79 -0.23
CA VAL A 118 8.94 5.52 -0.13
C VAL A 118 8.67 4.11 0.36
N ALA A 119 9.34 3.09 -0.22
CA ALA A 119 9.17 1.71 0.23
C ALA A 119 9.52 1.58 1.72
N LYS A 120 10.62 2.21 2.14
CA LYS A 120 11.02 2.29 3.56
C LYS A 120 9.97 2.98 4.43
N PHE A 121 9.53 4.19 4.05
CA PHE A 121 8.52 4.94 4.79
C PHE A 121 7.22 4.15 4.95
N LEU A 122 6.72 3.55 3.86
CA LEU A 122 5.50 2.75 3.88
C LEU A 122 5.65 1.52 4.81
N PHE A 123 6.83 0.88 4.79
CA PHE A 123 7.12 -0.27 5.64
C PHE A 123 7.23 0.12 7.11
N GLU A 124 8.11 1.08 7.43
CA GLU A 124 8.51 1.42 8.79
C GLU A 124 7.49 2.29 9.52
N GLU A 125 6.88 3.26 8.84
CA GLU A 125 6.00 4.27 9.47
C GLU A 125 4.50 3.93 9.36
N LEU A 126 4.12 3.10 8.40
CA LEU A 126 2.71 2.76 8.11
C LEU A 126 2.39 1.27 8.15
N LEU A 127 3.41 0.42 8.39
CA LEU A 127 3.31 -1.05 8.47
C LEU A 127 2.73 -1.68 7.19
N ILE A 128 3.01 -1.07 6.02
CA ILE A 128 2.79 -1.70 4.71
C ILE A 128 3.94 -2.66 4.45
N VAL A 129 3.93 -3.78 5.16
CA VAL A 129 5.00 -4.79 5.17
C VAL A 129 4.90 -5.83 4.05
N ASP A 130 4.03 -5.59 3.06
CA ASP A 130 3.83 -6.37 1.83
C ASP A 130 3.07 -5.49 0.82
N ASN A 131 3.44 -5.52 -0.47
CA ASN A 131 2.78 -4.70 -1.50
C ASN A 131 1.25 -4.89 -1.58
N LYS A 132 0.72 -6.05 -1.18
CA LYS A 132 -0.73 -6.32 -1.16
C LYS A 132 -1.47 -5.37 -0.22
N LEU A 133 -0.80 -4.88 0.82
CA LEU A 133 -1.39 -4.00 1.81
C LEU A 133 -1.51 -2.56 1.30
N LEU A 134 -0.77 -2.17 0.25
CA LEU A 134 -0.86 -0.84 -0.34
C LEU A 134 -2.30 -0.58 -0.82
N PRO A 135 -3.04 0.41 -0.26
CA PRO A 135 -4.44 0.60 -0.59
C PRO A 135 -4.63 1.06 -2.04
N ALA A 136 -3.84 2.05 -2.50
CA ALA A 136 -3.86 2.51 -3.88
C ALA A 136 -2.46 2.83 -4.41
N ASN A 137 -2.12 2.33 -5.60
CA ASN A 137 -0.82 2.56 -6.26
C ASN A 137 -0.48 4.05 -6.42
N ILE A 138 -1.48 4.90 -6.65
CA ILE A 138 -1.25 6.35 -6.79
C ILE A 138 -0.77 7.02 -5.49
N GLN A 139 -1.03 6.43 -4.32
CA GLN A 139 -0.45 6.93 -3.06
C GLN A 139 1.08 6.82 -3.10
N PHE A 140 1.60 5.71 -3.59
CA PHE A 140 3.04 5.52 -3.78
C PHE A 140 3.64 6.59 -4.69
N ILE A 141 2.98 6.90 -5.81
CA ILE A 141 3.44 7.91 -6.77
C ILE A 141 3.50 9.32 -6.14
N PHE A 142 2.50 9.68 -5.34
CA PHE A 142 2.50 10.96 -4.60
C PHE A 142 3.64 11.02 -3.60
N LEU A 143 3.90 9.94 -2.87
CA LEU A 143 5.01 9.88 -1.93
C LEU A 143 6.37 9.95 -2.66
N VAL A 144 6.51 9.34 -3.85
CA VAL A 144 7.74 9.47 -4.65
C VAL A 144 7.95 10.92 -5.04
N GLU A 145 6.90 11.63 -5.45
CA GLU A 145 6.99 13.05 -5.76
C GLU A 145 7.43 13.89 -4.55
N PHE A 146 6.99 13.55 -3.34
CA PHE A 146 7.48 14.17 -2.11
C PHE A 146 8.98 13.94 -1.92
N PHE A 147 9.42 12.67 -1.94
CA PHE A 147 10.83 12.33 -1.67
C PHE A 147 11.79 12.78 -2.78
N ASN A 148 11.29 13.01 -4.01
CA ASN A 148 12.07 13.65 -5.08
C ASN A 148 12.57 15.05 -4.68
N HIS A 149 11.80 15.75 -3.85
CA HIS A 149 12.07 17.13 -3.44
C HIS A 149 12.56 17.22 -1.99
N VAL A 150 12.20 16.26 -1.14
CA VAL A 150 12.49 16.26 0.30
C VAL A 150 13.17 14.95 0.69
N GLN A 151 14.51 14.93 0.68
CA GLN A 151 15.30 13.74 1.00
C GLN A 151 15.28 13.41 2.51
N GLN A 152 15.16 14.41 3.37
CA GLN A 152 15.14 14.27 4.82
C GLN A 152 13.93 15.02 5.38
N PRO A 153 12.76 14.37 5.44
CA PRO A 153 11.56 15.01 5.95
C PRO A 153 11.68 15.36 7.43
N SER A 154 11.09 16.49 7.81
CA SER A 154 10.91 16.85 9.21
C SER A 154 9.89 15.92 9.88
N LYS A 155 9.91 15.84 11.22
CA LYS A 155 8.89 15.09 11.98
C LYS A 155 7.47 15.55 11.64
N ASN A 156 7.26 16.85 11.46
CA ASN A 156 5.98 17.42 11.07
C ASN A 156 5.53 16.96 9.68
N GLN A 157 6.45 16.91 8.71
CA GLN A 157 6.15 16.39 7.38
C GLN A 157 5.79 14.89 7.42
N ILE A 158 6.53 14.09 8.19
CA ILE A 158 6.21 12.66 8.39
C ILE A 158 4.79 12.48 8.95
N GLU A 159 4.41 13.24 9.99
CA GLU A 159 3.05 13.16 10.56
C GLU A 159 1.97 13.60 9.56
N LYS A 160 2.21 14.66 8.78
CA LYS A 160 1.29 15.08 7.70
C LYS A 160 1.16 14.04 6.59
N LEU A 161 2.24 13.34 6.25
CA LEU A 161 2.20 12.24 5.27
C LEU A 161 1.42 11.04 5.81
N LYS A 162 1.56 10.70 7.09
CA LYS A 162 0.76 9.65 7.75
C LYS A 162 -0.72 10.01 7.74
N GLU A 163 -1.06 11.23 8.16
CA GLU A 163 -2.43 11.74 8.14
C GLU A 163 -3.00 11.71 6.71
N TRP A 164 -2.27 12.23 5.73
CA TRP A 164 -2.65 12.19 4.32
C TRP A 164 -2.90 10.76 3.82
N PHE A 165 -2.02 9.82 4.17
CA PHE A 165 -2.15 8.41 3.79
C PHE A 165 -3.43 7.82 4.36
N TRP A 166 -3.71 8.01 5.65
CA TRP A 166 -4.91 7.47 6.29
C TRP A 166 -6.19 8.12 5.78
N ILE A 167 -6.21 9.44 5.60
CA ILE A 167 -7.36 10.16 5.02
C ILE A 167 -7.67 9.62 3.62
N THR A 168 -6.65 9.53 2.76
CA THR A 168 -6.85 9.09 1.37
C THR A 168 -7.24 7.63 1.25
N THR A 169 -6.79 6.80 2.21
CA THR A 169 -7.13 5.37 2.31
C THR A 169 -8.57 5.17 2.77
N TYR A 170 -8.96 5.76 3.91
CA TYR A 170 -10.28 5.54 4.51
C TYR A 170 -11.43 6.16 3.71
N SER A 171 -11.18 7.24 2.99
CA SER A 171 -12.19 7.89 2.15
C SER A 171 -12.33 7.26 0.75
N ASN A 172 -11.57 6.21 0.43
CA ASN A 172 -11.43 5.70 -0.95
C ASN A 172 -11.13 6.85 -1.95
N TYR A 173 -10.31 7.82 -1.53
CA TYR A 173 -10.10 9.12 -2.18
C TYR A 173 -9.84 9.00 -3.68
N PHE A 174 -8.94 8.10 -4.05
CA PHE A 174 -8.56 7.90 -5.44
C PHE A 174 -9.56 7.07 -6.24
N SER A 175 -10.51 6.39 -5.62
CA SER A 175 -11.62 5.73 -6.32
C SER A 175 -12.74 6.72 -6.63
N ILE A 176 -13.04 7.64 -5.71
CA ILE A 176 -14.11 8.63 -5.89
C ILE A 176 -13.70 9.80 -6.78
N PHE A 177 -12.41 10.14 -6.85
CA PHE A 177 -11.94 11.24 -7.70
C PHE A 177 -11.75 10.79 -9.15
N SER A 178 -12.26 11.60 -10.08
CA SER A 178 -12.04 11.43 -11.52
C SER A 178 -10.56 11.65 -11.87
N PRO A 179 -10.08 11.17 -13.03
CA PRO A 179 -8.68 11.39 -13.45
C PRO A 179 -8.26 12.86 -13.41
N SER A 180 -9.14 13.79 -13.82
CA SER A 180 -8.87 15.23 -13.75
C SER A 180 -8.70 15.72 -12.31
N LYS A 181 -9.58 15.30 -11.39
CA LYS A 181 -9.46 15.66 -9.97
C LYS A 181 -8.20 15.06 -9.32
N ARG A 182 -7.77 13.87 -9.73
CA ARG A 182 -6.50 13.27 -9.27
C ARG A 182 -5.28 14.09 -9.72
N LYS A 183 -5.30 14.64 -10.94
CA LYS A 183 -4.27 15.59 -11.41
C LYS A 183 -4.27 16.86 -10.56
N THR A 184 -5.44 17.43 -10.28
CA THR A 184 -5.56 18.60 -9.39
C THR A 184 -5.06 18.30 -7.97
N ALA A 185 -5.38 17.12 -7.44
CA ALA A 185 -4.89 16.67 -6.14
C ALA A 185 -3.36 16.54 -6.12
N PHE A 186 -2.75 16.04 -7.21
CA PHE A 186 -1.29 15.94 -7.34
C PHE A 186 -0.64 17.32 -7.35
N GLN A 187 -1.18 18.27 -8.11
CA GLN A 187 -0.71 19.66 -8.12
C GLN A 187 -0.87 20.35 -6.76
N HIS A 188 -1.96 20.07 -6.05
CA HIS A 188 -2.16 20.55 -4.68
C HIS A 188 -1.13 19.96 -3.71
N PHE A 189 -0.87 18.65 -3.82
CA PHE A 189 0.14 17.97 -3.02
C PHE A 189 1.55 18.54 -3.29
N GLN A 190 1.87 18.91 -4.54
CA GLN A 190 3.09 19.63 -4.87
C GLN A 190 3.20 21.03 -4.24
N LYS A 191 2.07 21.68 -3.92
CA LYS A 191 2.09 22.92 -3.13
C LYS A 191 2.49 22.65 -1.69
N PHE A 192 1.96 21.58 -1.09
CA PHE A 192 2.39 21.11 0.24
C PHE A 192 3.89 20.78 0.30
N ILE A 193 4.44 20.15 -0.74
CA ILE A 193 5.89 19.89 -0.82
C ILE A 193 6.71 21.18 -0.70
N LYS A 194 6.22 22.29 -1.27
CA LYS A 194 6.90 23.60 -1.28
C LYS A 194 6.64 24.42 -0.03
N ASP A 195 5.47 24.26 0.59
CA ASP A 195 5.05 24.97 1.80
C ASP A 195 4.37 23.98 2.73
N GLU A 196 5.09 23.59 3.79
CA GLU A 196 4.59 22.62 4.76
C GLU A 196 3.33 23.10 5.49
N ASN A 197 2.97 24.39 5.45
CA ASN A 197 1.74 24.89 6.08
C ASN A 197 0.48 24.50 5.31
N ILE A 198 0.61 24.14 4.03
CA ILE A 198 -0.52 23.70 3.21
C ILE A 198 -0.91 22.28 3.60
N HIS A 199 -2.21 22.05 3.82
CA HIS A 199 -2.70 20.70 4.10
C HIS A 199 -2.55 19.81 2.85
N PRO A 200 -1.96 18.60 2.94
CA PRO A 200 -1.63 17.77 1.77
C PRO A 200 -2.84 17.20 1.02
N VAL A 201 -3.98 17.03 1.71
CA VAL A 201 -5.21 16.50 1.08
C VAL A 201 -5.96 17.61 0.36
N TYR A 202 -6.18 17.45 -0.94
CA TYR A 202 -7.06 18.31 -1.73
C TYR A 202 -8.53 17.90 -1.55
N ASN A 203 -9.39 18.86 -1.22
CA ASN A 203 -10.84 18.68 -1.17
C ASN A 203 -11.50 19.66 -2.14
N ASP A 204 -12.22 19.15 -3.13
CA ASP A 204 -12.92 19.95 -4.14
C ASP A 204 -14.21 20.60 -3.59
N ASN A 205 -14.69 20.12 -2.44
CA ASN A 205 -15.75 20.76 -1.65
C ASN A 205 -15.32 20.90 -0.18
N PRO A 206 -14.57 21.96 0.19
CA PRO A 206 -14.02 22.14 1.54
C PRO A 206 -15.06 22.11 2.68
N ASN A 207 -16.32 22.41 2.39
CA ASN A 207 -17.41 22.39 3.37
C ASN A 207 -17.96 20.98 3.63
N GLN A 208 -17.59 20.01 2.81
CA GLN A 208 -18.03 18.62 2.93
C GLN A 208 -16.86 17.74 3.33
N LYS A 209 -17.00 17.09 4.49
CA LYS A 209 -16.04 16.09 4.95
C LYS A 209 -16.12 14.82 4.10
N PHE A 210 -15.00 14.14 3.94
CA PHE A 210 -14.98 12.82 3.32
C PHE A 210 -15.68 11.79 4.22
N ILE A 211 -16.32 10.82 3.57
CA ILE A 211 -17.08 9.75 4.21
C ILE A 211 -16.28 8.45 4.11
N VAL A 212 -16.26 7.68 5.19
CA VAL A 212 -15.70 6.32 5.20
C VAL A 212 -16.74 5.33 4.66
N PRO A 213 -16.44 4.61 3.57
CA PRO A 213 -17.35 3.60 3.04
C PRO A 213 -17.56 2.46 4.03
N THR A 214 -18.76 1.90 3.99
CA THR A 214 -19.13 0.71 4.76
C THR A 214 -18.16 -0.45 4.53
N LEU A 215 -17.75 -1.10 5.62
CA LEU A 215 -16.96 -2.31 5.56
C LEU A 215 -17.84 -3.52 5.20
N SER A 216 -17.38 -4.31 4.22
CA SER A 216 -17.96 -5.61 3.87
C SER A 216 -17.75 -6.62 5.01
N GLU A 217 -18.73 -7.49 5.25
CA GLU A 217 -18.60 -8.59 6.22
C GLU A 217 -17.50 -9.57 5.83
N LYS A 218 -17.31 -9.78 4.52
CA LYS A 218 -16.19 -10.54 3.99
C LYS A 218 -15.02 -9.60 3.72
N ILE A 219 -13.88 -9.87 4.34
CA ILE A 219 -12.67 -9.05 4.23
C ILE A 219 -11.69 -9.75 3.30
N ASN A 220 -11.27 -9.04 2.25
CA ASN A 220 -10.27 -9.52 1.30
C ASN A 220 -9.23 -8.43 1.01
N LEU A 221 -8.11 -8.81 0.42
CA LEU A 221 -7.03 -7.88 0.07
C LEU A 221 -7.26 -7.17 -1.27
N THR A 222 -8.49 -7.16 -1.82
CA THR A 222 -8.77 -6.51 -3.11
C THR A 222 -9.36 -5.12 -2.94
N SER A 223 -10.25 -4.91 -1.96
CA SER A 223 -10.87 -3.60 -1.74
C SER A 223 -10.01 -2.68 -0.88
N VAL A 224 -10.00 -1.38 -1.21
CA VAL A 224 -9.29 -0.34 -0.45
C VAL A 224 -9.78 -0.31 1.01
N ARG A 225 -11.09 -0.39 1.24
CA ARG A 225 -11.69 -0.37 2.58
C ARG A 225 -11.28 -1.59 3.43
N SER A 226 -11.18 -2.78 2.84
CA SER A 226 -10.71 -3.98 3.53
C SER A 226 -9.22 -3.88 3.86
N LYS A 227 -8.39 -3.37 2.95
CA LYS A 227 -6.98 -3.09 3.23
C LYS A 227 -6.80 -2.06 4.35
N ALA A 228 -7.60 -0.99 4.34
CA ALA A 228 -7.62 0.01 5.41
C ALA A 228 -7.89 -0.64 6.78
N HIS A 229 -8.88 -1.53 6.85
CA HIS A 229 -9.23 -2.24 8.07
C HIS A 229 -8.10 -3.18 8.52
N ILE A 230 -7.51 -3.95 7.61
CA ILE A 230 -6.38 -4.84 7.93
C ILE A 230 -5.18 -4.03 8.43
N LEU A 231 -4.86 -2.92 7.77
CA LEU A 231 -3.80 -2.00 8.19
C LEU A 231 -4.09 -1.40 9.57
N PHE A 232 -5.34 -1.04 9.86
CA PHE A 232 -5.73 -0.54 11.17
C PHE A 232 -5.54 -1.58 12.28
N LEU A 233 -5.96 -2.84 12.04
CA LEU A 233 -5.73 -3.93 12.98
C LEU A 233 -4.24 -4.20 13.18
N LEU A 234 -3.46 -4.22 12.09
CA LEU A 234 -2.01 -4.43 12.13
C LEU A 234 -1.30 -3.30 12.90
N ASN A 235 -1.62 -2.05 12.60
CA ASN A 235 -1.06 -0.89 13.29
C ASN A 235 -1.47 -0.86 14.77
N SER A 236 -2.72 -1.20 15.08
CA SER A 236 -3.18 -1.31 16.48
C SER A 236 -2.38 -2.37 17.25
N SER A 237 -2.08 -3.51 16.63
CA SER A 237 -1.24 -4.56 17.24
C SER A 237 0.18 -4.10 17.58
N ASN A 238 0.66 -3.02 16.95
CA ASN A 238 1.95 -2.40 17.21
C ASN A 238 1.83 -1.00 17.83
N ASN A 239 0.66 -0.64 18.37
CA ASN A 239 0.37 0.67 18.96
C ASN A 239 0.67 1.86 18.04
N PHE A 240 0.56 1.70 16.72
CA PHE A 240 0.92 2.69 15.70
C PHE A 240 2.37 3.19 15.81
N ASN A 241 3.25 2.42 16.45
CA ASN A 241 4.67 2.74 16.51
C ASN A 241 5.37 2.33 15.22
N PRO A 242 6.43 3.06 14.83
CA PRO A 242 7.28 2.64 13.73
C PRO A 242 7.96 1.29 14.01
N ILE A 243 8.41 0.62 12.96
CA ILE A 243 9.16 -0.63 13.00
C ILE A 243 10.49 -0.52 12.27
N GLU A 244 11.43 -1.39 12.62
CA GLU A 244 12.70 -1.54 11.90
C GLU A 244 12.57 -2.69 10.90
N ALA A 245 12.89 -2.42 9.62
CA ALA A 245 12.66 -3.38 8.53
C ALA A 245 13.39 -4.72 8.73
N ASP A 246 14.60 -4.68 9.29
CA ASP A 246 15.48 -5.86 9.45
C ASP A 246 14.89 -6.96 10.35
N TYR A 247 13.89 -6.65 11.18
CA TYR A 247 13.29 -7.61 12.13
C TYR A 247 11.92 -8.14 11.69
N ILE A 248 11.42 -7.70 10.53
CA ILE A 248 10.04 -7.95 10.10
C ILE A 248 10.04 -8.66 8.75
N GLU A 249 9.51 -9.88 8.73
CA GLU A 249 9.37 -10.67 7.50
C GLU A 249 8.08 -10.35 6.75
N GLY A 250 7.10 -9.75 7.42
CA GLY A 250 5.81 -9.42 6.83
C GLY A 250 4.70 -9.38 7.88
N TYR A 251 3.53 -9.92 7.53
CA TYR A 251 2.37 -10.00 8.42
C TYR A 251 1.69 -11.37 8.33
N LYS A 252 0.90 -11.70 9.35
CA LYS A 252 0.02 -12.86 9.36
C LYS A 252 -1.39 -12.46 9.73
N ILE A 253 -2.34 -13.14 9.10
CA ILE A 253 -3.76 -13.07 9.45
C ILE A 253 -4.16 -14.44 10.01
N PHE A 254 -4.60 -14.45 11.25
CA PHE A 254 -5.11 -15.63 11.93
C PHE A 254 -6.59 -15.49 12.24
N LYS A 255 -7.22 -16.62 12.57
CA LYS A 255 -8.55 -16.66 13.18
C LYS A 255 -8.41 -16.72 14.69
N LEU A 256 -9.17 -15.94 15.44
CA LEU A 256 -9.20 -16.00 16.90
C LEU A 256 -9.80 -17.34 17.35
N LEU A 257 -10.94 -17.71 16.79
CA LEU A 257 -11.65 -18.96 17.03
C LEU A 257 -11.65 -19.83 15.77
N PRO A 258 -11.60 -21.17 15.91
CA PRO A 258 -11.69 -22.10 14.79
C PRO A 258 -13.08 -22.09 14.13
N GLU A 259 -13.16 -22.58 12.89
CA GLU A 259 -14.41 -22.63 12.11
C GLU A 259 -15.56 -23.37 12.82
N SER A 260 -15.25 -24.32 13.69
CA SER A 260 -16.26 -25.07 14.46
C SER A 260 -17.01 -24.22 15.50
N HIS A 261 -16.55 -23.00 15.75
CA HIS A 261 -17.11 -22.08 16.74
C HIS A 261 -17.65 -20.79 16.10
N ILE A 262 -17.80 -20.74 14.78
CA ILE A 262 -18.32 -19.57 14.07
C ILE A 262 -19.54 -19.95 13.24
N ASP A 263 -20.51 -19.04 13.20
CA ASP A 263 -21.67 -19.13 12.33
C ASP A 263 -21.36 -18.48 10.97
N SER A 264 -22.09 -18.86 9.91
CA SER A 264 -21.91 -18.34 8.55
C SER A 264 -22.17 -16.83 8.41
N SER A 265 -22.87 -16.23 9.37
CA SER A 265 -23.15 -14.79 9.48
C SER A 265 -22.07 -14.02 10.24
N THR A 266 -21.05 -14.70 10.76
CA THR A 266 -19.96 -14.04 11.51
C THR A 266 -19.17 -13.14 10.58
N SER A 267 -19.05 -11.86 10.94
CA SER A 267 -18.16 -10.91 10.26
C SER A 267 -16.71 -11.37 10.36
N ASP A 268 -15.97 -11.37 9.24
CA ASP A 268 -14.56 -11.74 9.22
C ASP A 268 -13.75 -10.86 10.20
N SER A 269 -14.11 -9.57 10.32
CA SER A 269 -13.48 -8.63 11.26
C SER A 269 -13.47 -9.15 12.70
N ALA A 270 -14.60 -9.71 13.15
CA ALA A 270 -14.78 -10.18 14.52
C ALA A 270 -13.82 -11.32 14.87
N ASN A 271 -13.53 -12.19 13.91
CA ASN A 271 -12.67 -13.36 14.10
C ASN A 271 -11.23 -13.14 13.59
N MET A 272 -10.94 -12.03 12.94
CA MET A 272 -9.64 -11.74 12.34
C MET A 272 -8.66 -11.17 13.37
N VAL A 273 -7.48 -11.79 13.48
CA VAL A 273 -6.32 -11.27 14.22
C VAL A 273 -5.20 -11.02 13.23
N VAL A 274 -4.75 -9.77 13.13
CA VAL A 274 -3.65 -9.37 12.24
C VAL A 274 -2.45 -9.00 13.09
N CYS A 275 -1.28 -9.55 12.77
CA CYS A 275 -0.05 -9.29 13.51
C CYS A 275 1.16 -9.23 12.58
N LEU A 276 2.22 -8.57 13.04
CA LEU A 276 3.53 -8.62 12.38
C LEU A 276 4.11 -10.04 12.45
N HIS A 277 4.75 -10.46 11.37
CA HIS A 277 5.58 -11.66 11.36
C HIS A 277 7.02 -11.23 11.59
N LYS A 278 7.55 -11.54 12.77
CA LYS A 278 8.90 -11.16 13.17
C LYS A 278 9.88 -12.31 12.90
N VAL A 279 11.13 -11.96 12.60
CA VAL A 279 12.25 -12.90 12.36
C VAL A 279 12.51 -13.78 13.59
N SER A 280 12.37 -13.19 14.78
CA SER A 280 12.43 -13.86 16.09
C SER A 280 11.17 -13.53 16.92
N ASP A 281 10.82 -14.38 17.88
CA ASP A 281 9.67 -14.19 18.79
C ASP A 281 8.29 -14.09 18.11
N ASN A 282 7.92 -15.13 17.37
CA ASN A 282 6.53 -15.32 16.97
C ASN A 282 5.72 -15.87 18.16
N VAL A 283 5.15 -14.97 18.96
CA VAL A 283 4.26 -15.28 20.12
C VAL A 283 3.10 -16.22 19.73
N PHE A 284 2.77 -16.31 18.44
CA PHE A 284 1.68 -17.10 17.88
C PHE A 284 2.09 -18.44 17.25
N VAL A 285 3.37 -18.85 17.37
CA VAL A 285 3.85 -20.16 16.91
C VAL A 285 4.24 -20.99 18.14
N ASP A 286 3.26 -21.70 18.70
CA ASP A 286 3.50 -22.68 19.76
C ASP A 286 3.91 -24.02 19.14
N GLY A 287 5.18 -24.41 19.33
CA GLY A 287 5.64 -25.79 19.15
C GLY A 287 5.52 -26.43 17.76
N GLY A 288 5.51 -25.65 16.67
CA GLY A 288 5.52 -26.19 15.30
C GLY A 288 4.24 -26.91 14.86
N LYS A 289 3.17 -26.89 15.67
CA LYS A 289 1.84 -27.37 15.27
C LYS A 289 1.04 -26.19 14.70
N ARG A 290 0.49 -26.36 13.49
CA ARG A 290 -0.48 -25.43 12.91
C ARG A 290 -1.71 -25.38 13.83
N THR A 291 -1.77 -24.40 14.73
CA THR A 291 -2.99 -24.14 15.50
C THR A 291 -4.01 -23.54 14.55
N ASN A 292 -5.17 -24.19 14.39
CA ASN A 292 -6.25 -23.73 13.50
C ASN A 292 -6.92 -22.40 13.97
N GLY A 293 -6.45 -21.82 15.07
CA GLY A 293 -6.86 -20.51 15.57
C GLY A 293 -6.04 -20.09 16.79
N LEU A 294 -6.26 -18.86 17.25
CA LEU A 294 -5.58 -18.24 18.39
C LEU A 294 -6.43 -18.29 19.67
N SER A 295 -7.25 -19.32 19.85
CA SER A 295 -8.15 -19.43 20.99
C SER A 295 -7.42 -19.51 22.34
N HIS A 296 -6.15 -19.94 22.33
CA HIS A 296 -5.27 -19.89 23.50
C HIS A 296 -5.09 -18.46 24.05
N LEU A 297 -5.25 -17.43 23.20
CA LEU A 297 -5.22 -16.04 23.62
C LEU A 297 -6.41 -15.66 24.49
N LEU A 298 -7.45 -16.49 24.60
CA LEU A 298 -8.63 -16.28 25.45
C LEU A 298 -8.56 -17.04 26.79
N LEU A 299 -7.50 -17.81 27.03
CA LEU A 299 -7.32 -18.53 28.30
C LEU A 299 -7.17 -17.56 29.49
N LYS A 300 -7.70 -17.92 30.66
CA LYS A 300 -7.63 -17.12 31.88
C LYS A 300 -6.20 -16.78 32.34
N LYS A 301 -5.21 -17.64 32.05
CA LYS A 301 -3.79 -17.37 32.33
C LYS A 301 -3.25 -16.11 31.63
N ASN A 302 -3.96 -15.62 30.61
CA ASN A 302 -3.60 -14.46 29.81
C ASN A 302 -4.41 -13.21 30.20
N GLN A 303 -4.96 -13.15 31.41
CA GLN A 303 -5.67 -11.98 31.93
C GLN A 303 -4.84 -10.69 31.79
N ASN A 304 -5.48 -9.58 31.41
CA ASN A 304 -4.83 -8.29 31.13
C ASN A 304 -3.74 -8.32 30.04
N LYS A 305 -3.79 -9.29 29.12
CA LYS A 305 -2.89 -9.37 27.95
C LYS A 305 -3.66 -9.31 26.64
N TYR A 306 -2.97 -8.89 25.59
CA TYR A 306 -3.44 -8.90 24.19
C TYR A 306 -4.55 -7.88 23.88
N GLU A 307 -4.61 -6.78 24.63
CA GLU A 307 -5.55 -5.68 24.38
C GLU A 307 -5.33 -5.04 23.00
N GLU A 308 -4.07 -5.03 22.52
CA GLU A 308 -3.67 -4.58 21.20
C GLU A 308 -4.30 -5.41 20.05
N TYR A 309 -4.83 -6.59 20.36
CA TYR A 309 -5.59 -7.45 19.44
C TYR A 309 -7.11 -7.39 19.67
N PHE A 310 -7.58 -6.42 20.46
CA PHE A 310 -8.98 -6.24 20.84
C PHE A 310 -9.55 -7.43 21.61
N ILE A 311 -8.75 -8.02 22.51
CA ILE A 311 -9.16 -9.12 23.39
C ILE A 311 -9.28 -8.58 24.81
N THR A 312 -10.46 -8.73 25.43
CA THR A 312 -10.74 -8.26 26.79
C THR A 312 -10.93 -9.41 27.78
N ASP A 313 -10.86 -9.11 29.07
CA ASP A 313 -11.12 -10.10 30.13
C ASP A 313 -12.56 -10.63 30.11
N ASP A 314 -13.55 -9.81 29.71
CA ASP A 314 -14.95 -10.25 29.55
C ASP A 314 -15.08 -11.33 28.45
N MET A 315 -14.28 -11.23 27.39
CA MET A 315 -14.22 -12.26 26.35
C MET A 315 -13.59 -13.55 26.87
N ARG A 316 -12.63 -13.47 27.80
CA ARG A 316 -12.05 -14.65 28.46
C ARG A 316 -13.08 -15.34 29.34
N PHE A 317 -13.83 -14.57 30.13
CA PHE A 317 -14.93 -15.11 30.92
C PHE A 317 -15.98 -15.78 30.03
N SER A 318 -16.36 -15.15 28.92
CA SER A 318 -17.26 -15.73 27.94
C SER A 318 -16.70 -17.03 27.32
N PHE A 319 -15.38 -17.10 27.10
CA PHE A 319 -14.70 -18.29 26.57
C PHE A 319 -14.74 -19.47 27.55
N GLU A 320 -14.53 -19.23 28.86
CA GLU A 320 -14.64 -20.28 29.89
C GLU A 320 -16.05 -20.89 29.97
N ASN A 321 -17.06 -20.10 29.63
CA ASN A 321 -18.46 -20.53 29.60
C ASN A 321 -18.93 -21.05 28.22
N GLY A 322 -18.04 -21.12 27.22
CA GLY A 322 -18.37 -21.60 25.87
C GLY A 322 -19.24 -20.64 25.05
N HIS A 323 -19.34 -19.36 25.42
CA HIS A 323 -20.18 -18.36 24.76
C HIS A 323 -19.47 -17.69 23.57
N PHE A 324 -19.11 -18.46 22.54
CA PHE A 324 -18.30 -17.99 21.41
C PHE A 324 -18.93 -16.82 20.64
N ASN A 325 -20.25 -16.83 20.43
CA ASN A 325 -20.94 -15.74 19.73
C ASN A 325 -20.89 -14.43 20.51
N GLN A 326 -20.90 -14.47 21.85
CA GLN A 326 -20.75 -13.28 22.69
C GLN A 326 -19.36 -12.68 22.55
N ILE A 327 -18.31 -13.51 22.47
CA ILE A 327 -16.93 -13.08 22.25
C ILE A 327 -16.81 -12.32 20.92
N LEU A 328 -17.28 -12.92 19.83
CA LEU A 328 -17.15 -12.34 18.49
C LEU A 328 -17.96 -11.04 18.36
N SER A 329 -19.15 -11.00 18.97
CA SER A 329 -19.99 -9.80 18.98
C SER A 329 -19.34 -8.66 19.76
N ALA A 330 -18.86 -8.93 20.98
CA ALA A 330 -18.16 -7.95 21.81
C ALA A 330 -16.87 -7.45 21.15
N ARG A 331 -16.12 -8.35 20.48
CA ARG A 331 -14.90 -7.99 19.78
C ARG A 331 -15.16 -7.10 18.56
N LEU A 332 -16.20 -7.41 17.78
CA LEU A 332 -16.60 -6.60 16.64
C LEU A 332 -17.01 -5.18 17.08
N GLU A 333 -17.79 -5.07 18.16
CA GLU A 333 -18.19 -3.78 18.72
C GLU A 333 -16.98 -2.95 19.16
N LEU A 334 -16.03 -3.59 19.86
CA LEU A 334 -14.80 -2.95 20.31
C LEU A 334 -13.94 -2.46 19.13
N ILE A 335 -13.75 -3.30 18.11
CA ILE A 335 -13.02 -2.95 16.88
C ILE A 335 -13.69 -1.76 16.18
N ASN A 336 -15.01 -1.83 15.96
CA ASN A 336 -15.76 -0.77 15.28
C ASN A 336 -15.67 0.56 16.04
N ARG A 337 -15.77 0.53 17.37
CA ARG A 337 -15.64 1.73 18.20
C ARG A 337 -14.24 2.32 18.09
N LYS A 338 -13.19 1.50 18.16
CA LYS A 338 -11.81 1.97 18.06
C LYS A 338 -11.44 2.47 16.67
N GLU A 339 -11.93 1.81 15.62
CA GLU A 339 -11.76 2.27 14.24
C GLU A 339 -12.50 3.60 14.01
N ARG A 340 -13.70 3.77 14.56
CA ARG A 340 -14.43 5.05 14.53
C ARG A 340 -13.64 6.16 15.24
N GLU A 341 -13.19 5.93 16.47
CA GLU A 341 -12.38 6.88 17.22
C GLU A 341 -11.13 7.32 16.42
N PHE A 342 -10.50 6.39 15.70
CA PHE A 342 -9.36 6.68 14.84
C PHE A 342 -9.72 7.54 13.62
N VAL A 343 -10.77 7.15 12.89
CA VAL A 343 -11.24 7.82 11.67
C VAL A 343 -11.76 9.24 11.96
N GLU A 344 -12.51 9.43 13.04
CA GLU A 344 -13.08 10.73 13.40
C GLU A 344 -11.99 11.74 13.80
N LYS A 345 -10.89 11.27 14.41
CA LYS A 345 -9.70 12.11 14.68
C LYS A 345 -9.04 12.63 13.40
N LEU A 346 -9.16 11.91 12.30
CA LEU A 346 -8.69 12.33 10.97
C LEU A 346 -9.67 13.30 10.28
N GLY A 347 -10.76 13.70 10.95
CA GLY A 347 -11.76 14.62 10.40
C GLY A 347 -12.73 14.00 9.40
N LEU A 348 -12.79 12.67 9.31
CA LEU A 348 -13.67 11.92 8.42
C LEU A 348 -15.03 11.62 9.09
N ILE A 349 -16.06 11.38 8.28
CA ILE A 349 -17.38 10.92 8.74
C ILE A 349 -17.42 9.39 8.66
N TYR A 350 -17.65 8.72 9.78
CA TYR A 350 -17.84 7.27 9.84
C TYR A 350 -19.33 6.94 9.66
N GLU A 351 -19.74 6.49 8.47
CA GLU A 351 -21.12 6.04 8.26
C GLU A 351 -21.38 4.70 8.99
N GLU A 352 -22.43 4.66 9.81
CA GLU A 352 -22.95 3.39 10.31
C GLU A 352 -23.71 2.68 9.19
N LYS A 353 -23.61 1.34 9.11
CA LYS A 353 -24.59 0.56 8.34
C LYS A 353 -25.97 0.96 8.88
N PRO A 354 -26.94 1.32 8.01
CA PRO A 354 -28.31 1.48 8.46
C PRO A 354 -28.70 0.19 9.18
N LYS A 355 -29.23 0.31 10.41
CA LYS A 355 -29.81 -0.82 11.13
C LYS A 355 -30.92 -1.39 10.24
N SER A 356 -30.67 -2.58 9.68
CA SER A 356 -31.65 -3.34 8.91
C SER A 356 -32.78 -3.83 9.79
#